data_AF-A0A1Z9LYN0-F1
#
_entry.id   AF-A0A1Z9LYN0-F1
#
_cell.length_a   1.000
_cell.length_b   1.000
_cell.length_c   1.000
_cell.angle_alpha   90.00
_cell.angle_beta   90.00
_cell.angle_gamma   90.00
#
_symmetry.space_group_name_H-M   'P 1'
#
loop_
_entity.id
_entity.type
_entity.pdbx_description
1 polymer ?
#
loop_
_entity_poly.entity_id
_entity_poly.type
_entity_poly.pdbx_seq_one_letter_code
_entity_poly.pdbx_strand_id
1 'polypeptide(L)'
;MAFLVSPGVQVKEIDLTNVVPAVATSIGAIACPFEKGPVSEVTNISSEEQLVKIFGKPQTTSNQYEWWFSASSFLAYTNSLNIVRIESGILNATAGSTGLLIRNTEHYLESFADGQASVGEWASRTAGTHGNSLGVSICSSAANYSADAVTTTSAEEAAGQTTISVSDATVFGVGDIVNFGETDGHEYEVTTVNDSGSSDTIVIKLKDDPNGEGLQNTITSGTNIRRRWRFYDLFDGAPGTSSYASQNDRGTLDELHIVVYDTTGKISGFSVDSNGNRTNAVLEIFANLSVNSNAKGPQGDSIFYPDVIYRQSEFVYWMDHNSGGTNWGTDVDGTQEGDLLLEDGDKLLLDQTDSSGSDVGDNLDLEDGSSTYALLSLPTRSELSGGTD
;
A
#
# COMPACT_ATOMS: atom_id res chain seq x y z
N MET A 1 51.04 -24.65 -6.69
CA MET A 1 51.81 -24.90 -7.93
C MET A 1 52.92 -25.90 -7.60
N ALA A 2 52.68 -27.20 -7.84
CA ALA A 2 53.71 -28.21 -7.63
C ALA A 2 54.70 -28.15 -8.81
N PHE A 3 55.97 -27.85 -8.52
CA PHE A 3 57.05 -27.89 -9.51
C PHE A 3 57.35 -29.35 -9.85
N LEU A 4 57.03 -29.78 -11.07
CA LEU A 4 57.49 -31.06 -11.63
C LEU A 4 58.86 -30.84 -12.27
N VAL A 5 59.88 -31.53 -11.76
CA VAL A 5 61.22 -31.58 -12.33
C VAL A 5 61.25 -32.72 -13.35
N SER A 6 61.74 -32.42 -14.56
CA SER A 6 61.64 -33.33 -15.71
C SER A 6 62.46 -34.61 -15.56
N PRO A 7 61.96 -35.75 -16.10
CA PRO A 7 60.67 -35.91 -16.77
C PRO A 7 59.58 -36.37 -15.78
N GLY A 8 58.52 -35.57 -15.62
CA GLY A 8 57.38 -35.87 -14.77
C GLY A 8 56.07 -35.81 -15.56
N VAL A 9 55.19 -36.79 -15.35
CA VAL A 9 53.86 -36.86 -15.96
C VAL A 9 52.90 -36.01 -15.12
N GLN A 10 52.37 -34.94 -15.71
CA GLN A 10 51.28 -34.17 -15.12
C GLN A 10 49.96 -34.81 -15.50
N VAL A 11 49.29 -35.45 -14.53
CA VAL A 11 47.92 -35.94 -14.73
C VAL A 11 46.97 -34.75 -14.67
N LYS A 12 46.36 -34.42 -15.80
CA LYS A 12 45.22 -33.51 -15.88
C LYS A 12 44.00 -34.34 -16.22
N GLU A 13 43.07 -34.44 -15.29
CA GLU A 13 41.75 -34.99 -15.58
C GLU A 13 40.95 -33.89 -16.28
N ILE A 14 40.65 -34.10 -17.56
CA ILE A 14 39.65 -33.33 -18.30
C ILE A 14 38.40 -34.19 -18.29
N ASP A 15 37.35 -33.70 -17.65
CA ASP A 15 36.03 -34.29 -17.78
C ASP A 15 35.56 -34.11 -19.24
N LEU A 16 35.34 -35.24 -19.91
CA LEU A 16 34.85 -35.32 -21.29
C LEU A 16 33.42 -35.88 -21.31
N THR A 17 32.64 -35.63 -20.26
CA THR A 17 31.19 -35.73 -20.35
C THR A 17 30.69 -34.62 -21.29
N ASN A 18 29.91 -35.00 -22.30
CA ASN A 18 29.27 -34.08 -23.27
C ASN A 18 28.19 -33.20 -22.65
N VAL A 19 28.35 -32.75 -21.40
CA VAL A 19 27.51 -31.69 -20.86
C VAL A 19 28.13 -30.39 -21.35
N VAL A 20 27.54 -29.79 -22.38
CA VAL A 20 27.84 -28.41 -22.75
C VAL A 20 27.59 -27.56 -21.50
N PRO A 21 28.62 -26.97 -20.88
CA PRO A 21 28.36 -25.96 -19.86
C PRO A 21 27.55 -24.88 -20.57
N ALA A 22 26.40 -24.50 -20.01
CA ALA A 22 25.67 -23.31 -20.46
C ALA A 22 26.44 -22.05 -20.04
N VAL A 23 27.71 -21.95 -20.42
CA VAL A 23 28.54 -20.76 -20.27
C VAL A 23 28.04 -19.78 -21.32
N ALA A 24 27.72 -18.56 -20.90
CA ALA A 24 27.33 -17.48 -21.80
C ALA A 24 28.46 -17.23 -22.81
N THR A 25 28.28 -17.72 -24.04
CA THR A 25 29.29 -17.59 -25.10
C THR A 25 29.19 -16.26 -25.85
N SER A 26 28.06 -15.56 -25.74
CA SER A 26 27.82 -14.24 -26.32
C SER A 26 26.97 -13.39 -25.36
N ILE A 27 27.56 -12.35 -24.79
CA ILE A 27 26.87 -11.39 -23.92
C ILE A 27 26.43 -10.21 -24.79
N GLY A 28 25.12 -10.00 -24.90
CA GLY A 28 24.56 -8.84 -25.61
C GLY A 28 24.39 -7.63 -24.70
N ALA A 29 24.32 -6.45 -25.29
CA ALA A 29 23.86 -5.24 -24.61
C ALA A 29 22.94 -4.43 -25.52
N ILE A 30 21.84 -3.91 -24.97
CA ILE A 30 20.88 -3.09 -25.72
C ILE A 30 20.28 -1.99 -24.83
N ALA A 31 20.07 -0.81 -25.40
CA ALA A 31 19.40 0.30 -24.74
C ALA A 31 18.09 0.60 -25.49
N CYS A 32 16.96 0.56 -24.79
CA CYS A 32 15.64 0.64 -25.43
C CYS A 32 14.61 1.37 -24.57
N PRO A 33 13.57 1.97 -25.19
CA PRO A 33 12.45 2.55 -24.47
C PRO A 33 11.44 1.46 -24.09
N PHE A 34 11.75 0.61 -23.12
CA PHE A 34 10.81 -0.41 -22.63
C PHE A 34 9.61 0.20 -21.89
N GLU A 35 8.49 -0.53 -21.80
CA GLU A 35 7.23 -0.07 -21.18
C GLU A 35 7.34 0.11 -19.65
N LYS A 36 8.13 -0.76 -19.00
CA LYS A 36 8.36 -0.74 -17.56
C LYS A 36 9.77 -1.17 -17.21
N GLY A 37 10.07 -1.20 -15.91
CA GLY A 37 11.37 -1.61 -15.37
C GLY A 37 12.25 -0.43 -14.96
N PRO A 38 13.42 -0.71 -14.37
CA PRO A 38 14.32 0.30 -13.84
C PRO A 38 14.91 1.14 -14.97
N VAL A 39 15.03 2.44 -14.72
CA VAL A 39 15.47 3.46 -15.68
C VAL A 39 16.94 3.77 -15.44
N SER A 40 17.73 3.85 -16.51
CA SER A 40 19.16 4.17 -16.43
C SER A 40 19.97 3.19 -15.57
N GLU A 41 19.50 1.95 -15.43
CA GLU A 41 20.16 0.86 -14.72
C GLU A 41 20.42 -0.32 -15.65
N VAL A 42 21.60 -0.95 -15.50
CA VAL A 42 21.97 -2.14 -16.27
C VAL A 42 21.36 -3.38 -15.62
N THR A 43 20.38 -3.97 -16.29
CA THR A 43 19.72 -5.21 -15.83
C THR A 43 20.11 -6.38 -16.72
N ASN A 44 20.59 -7.48 -16.13
CA ASN A 44 20.87 -8.71 -16.86
C ASN A 44 19.61 -9.58 -17.00
N ILE A 45 19.32 -9.97 -18.24
CA ILE A 45 18.18 -10.81 -18.61
C ILE A 45 18.70 -12.09 -19.25
N SER A 46 18.17 -13.22 -18.79
CA SER A 46 18.60 -14.56 -19.22
C SER A 46 17.55 -15.33 -20.02
N SER A 47 16.29 -14.86 -20.02
CA SER A 47 15.17 -15.48 -20.72
C SER A 47 14.14 -14.46 -21.18
N GLU A 48 13.33 -14.83 -22.17
CA GLU A 48 12.20 -14.01 -22.63
C GLU A 48 11.14 -13.83 -21.54
N GLU A 49 10.93 -14.84 -20.69
CA GLU A 49 10.02 -14.73 -19.55
C GLU A 49 10.49 -13.63 -18.57
N GLN A 50 11.79 -13.59 -18.29
CA GLN A 50 12.38 -12.54 -17.45
C GLN A 50 12.30 -11.16 -18.13
N LEU A 51 12.46 -11.10 -19.46
CA LEU A 51 12.26 -9.88 -20.24
C LEU A 51 10.84 -9.33 -20.06
N VAL A 52 9.81 -10.19 -20.23
CA VAL A 52 8.41 -9.81 -20.03
C VAL A 52 8.15 -9.38 -18.59
N LYS A 53 8.68 -10.13 -17.61
CA LYS A 53 8.46 -9.84 -16.19
C LYS A 53 9.00 -8.47 -15.80
N ILE A 54 10.23 -8.13 -16.23
CA ILE A 54 10.90 -6.90 -15.80
C ILE A 54 10.55 -5.71 -16.70
N PHE A 55 10.57 -5.89 -18.02
CA PHE A 55 10.46 -4.79 -19.00
C PHE A 55 9.11 -4.69 -19.71
N GLY A 56 8.19 -5.64 -19.47
CA GLY A 56 6.84 -5.60 -20.01
C GLY A 56 6.70 -6.24 -21.40
N LYS A 57 5.52 -6.06 -22.00
CA LYS A 57 5.17 -6.65 -23.29
C LYS A 57 5.51 -5.68 -24.42
N PRO A 58 5.61 -6.14 -25.68
CA PRO A 58 5.76 -5.22 -26.81
C PRO A 58 4.48 -4.38 -26.95
N GLN A 59 4.64 -3.07 -27.08
CA GLN A 59 3.54 -2.15 -27.31
C GLN A 59 3.14 -2.13 -28.79
N THR A 60 1.84 -1.99 -29.07
CA THR A 60 1.31 -1.96 -30.45
C THR A 60 1.20 -0.55 -31.03
N THR A 61 1.37 0.48 -30.20
CA THR A 61 1.11 1.89 -30.54
C THR A 61 2.36 2.74 -30.73
N SER A 62 3.55 2.18 -30.50
CA SER A 62 4.84 2.88 -30.59
C SER A 62 5.87 2.02 -31.35
N ASN A 63 7.04 2.57 -31.71
CA ASN A 63 8.12 1.80 -32.34
C ASN A 63 8.88 0.90 -31.34
N GLN A 64 8.42 0.81 -30.08
CA GLN A 64 9.03 0.02 -29.02
C GLN A 64 9.06 -1.49 -29.36
N TYR A 65 8.08 -2.01 -30.10
CA TYR A 65 8.04 -3.42 -30.46
C TYR A 65 9.26 -3.88 -31.26
N GLU A 66 9.85 -3.01 -32.10
CA GLU A 66 11.04 -3.35 -32.90
C GLU A 66 12.22 -3.70 -31.98
N TRP A 67 12.42 -2.89 -30.94
CA TRP A 67 13.43 -3.09 -29.92
C TRP A 67 13.15 -4.33 -29.08
N TRP A 68 11.89 -4.52 -28.68
CA TRP A 68 11.46 -5.66 -27.87
C TRP A 68 11.69 -6.99 -28.60
N PHE A 69 11.27 -7.10 -29.86
CA PHE A 69 11.48 -8.30 -30.65
C PHE A 69 12.96 -8.54 -31.01
N SER A 70 13.76 -7.47 -31.12
CA SER A 70 15.21 -7.59 -31.28
C SER A 70 15.84 -8.23 -30.03
N ALA A 71 15.42 -7.82 -28.83
CA ALA A 71 15.88 -8.39 -27.57
C ALA A 71 15.43 -9.86 -27.40
N SER A 72 14.15 -10.16 -27.64
CA SER A 72 13.61 -11.54 -27.56
C SER A 72 14.30 -12.47 -28.56
N SER A 73 14.49 -12.04 -29.82
CA SER A 73 15.19 -12.84 -30.84
C SER A 73 16.63 -13.14 -30.46
N PHE A 74 17.33 -12.22 -29.78
CA PHE A 74 18.68 -12.46 -29.28
C PHE A 74 18.70 -13.47 -28.11
N LEU A 75 17.74 -13.36 -27.19
CA LEU A 75 17.56 -14.29 -26.07
C LEU A 75 17.15 -15.70 -26.52
N ALA A 76 16.60 -15.87 -27.72
CA ALA A 76 16.32 -17.20 -28.28
C ALA A 76 17.61 -18.00 -28.59
N TYR A 77 18.74 -17.33 -28.82
CA TYR A 77 20.03 -17.96 -29.17
C TYR A 77 21.09 -17.82 -28.07
N THR A 78 20.83 -17.01 -27.05
CA THR A 78 21.79 -16.68 -25.98
C THR A 78 21.09 -16.68 -24.63
N ASN A 79 21.84 -16.76 -23.54
CA ASN A 79 21.30 -16.79 -22.17
C ASN A 79 21.70 -15.56 -21.34
N SER A 80 22.17 -14.48 -21.97
CA SER A 80 22.59 -13.26 -21.27
C SER A 80 22.53 -12.01 -22.17
N LEU A 81 21.59 -11.12 -21.85
CA LEU A 81 21.43 -9.81 -22.45
C LEU A 81 21.40 -8.74 -21.35
N ASN A 82 22.30 -7.76 -21.43
CA ASN A 82 22.26 -6.60 -20.55
C ASN A 82 21.37 -5.52 -21.17
N ILE A 83 20.39 -5.05 -20.42
CA ILE A 83 19.40 -4.09 -20.88
C ILE A 83 19.50 -2.82 -20.03
N VAL A 84 19.42 -1.66 -20.69
CA VAL A 84 19.20 -0.36 -20.03
C VAL A 84 17.94 0.27 -20.61
N ARG A 85 16.98 0.62 -19.77
CA ARG A 85 15.83 1.42 -20.18
C ARG A 85 16.23 2.90 -20.24
N ILE A 86 16.00 3.53 -21.39
CA ILE A 86 16.31 4.95 -21.60
C ILE A 86 15.21 5.84 -21.01
N GLU A 87 15.60 6.99 -20.48
CA GLU A 87 14.70 8.00 -19.94
C GLU A 87 14.24 8.95 -21.05
N SER A 88 12.92 9.11 -21.23
CA SER A 88 12.36 10.14 -22.11
C SER A 88 10.94 10.51 -21.71
N GLY A 89 10.77 11.47 -20.80
CA GLY A 89 9.45 11.93 -20.37
C GLY A 89 8.63 10.87 -19.63
N ILE A 90 9.30 9.88 -19.06
CA ILE A 90 8.69 8.79 -18.30
C ILE A 90 8.56 9.18 -16.82
N LEU A 91 7.44 8.84 -16.21
CA LEU A 91 7.14 9.15 -14.80
C LEU A 91 6.48 7.95 -14.13
N ASN A 92 6.75 7.76 -12.85
CA ASN A 92 6.03 6.83 -11.99
C ASN A 92 4.67 7.43 -11.65
N ALA A 93 3.66 6.59 -11.55
CA ALA A 93 2.35 7.01 -11.08
C ALA A 93 2.41 7.32 -9.58
N THR A 94 1.67 8.34 -9.15
CA THR A 94 1.69 8.84 -7.76
C THR A 94 0.28 9.08 -7.28
N ALA A 95 0.04 8.99 -5.97
CA ALA A 95 -1.29 9.21 -5.39
C ALA A 95 -1.78 10.66 -5.60
N GLY A 96 -0.87 11.63 -5.66
CA GLY A 96 -1.13 13.03 -5.97
C GLY A 96 -1.42 13.32 -7.45
N SER A 97 -1.41 12.29 -8.32
CA SER A 97 -1.74 12.40 -9.76
C SER A 97 -0.82 13.29 -10.62
N THR A 98 0.28 13.80 -10.08
CA THR A 98 1.26 14.62 -10.83
C THR A 98 2.29 13.79 -11.58
N GLY A 99 2.55 12.56 -11.11
CA GLY A 99 3.67 11.74 -11.54
C GLY A 99 4.99 12.23 -10.95
N LEU A 100 5.95 11.31 -10.78
CA LEU A 100 7.30 11.60 -10.29
C LEU A 100 8.28 10.61 -10.90
N LEU A 101 9.45 11.06 -11.34
CA LEU A 101 10.47 10.14 -11.84
C LEU A 101 11.23 9.50 -10.67
N ILE A 102 10.98 8.21 -10.44
CA ILE A 102 11.79 7.35 -9.58
C ILE A 102 12.50 6.32 -10.46
N ARG A 103 13.78 6.59 -10.76
CA ARG A 103 14.56 5.81 -11.73
C ARG A 103 14.75 4.36 -11.30
N ASN A 104 15.19 4.16 -10.06
CA ASN A 104 15.46 2.86 -9.47
C ASN A 104 15.44 2.94 -7.94
N THR A 105 15.76 1.82 -7.30
CA THR A 105 15.79 1.68 -5.84
C THR A 105 16.81 2.62 -5.18
N GLU A 106 17.97 2.82 -5.79
CA GLU A 106 19.00 3.74 -5.25
C GLU A 106 18.48 5.19 -5.26
N HIS A 107 17.89 5.64 -6.38
CA HIS A 107 17.29 6.96 -6.47
C HIS A 107 16.18 7.18 -5.43
N TYR A 108 15.37 6.16 -5.17
CA TYR A 108 14.36 6.20 -4.12
C TYR A 108 14.98 6.39 -2.74
N LEU A 109 15.94 5.54 -2.38
CA LEU A 109 16.62 5.58 -1.07
C LEU A 109 17.32 6.92 -0.80
N GLU A 110 17.96 7.49 -1.82
CA GLU A 110 18.72 8.73 -1.65
C GLU A 110 17.86 9.99 -1.61
N SER A 111 16.66 9.95 -2.21
CA SER A 111 15.89 11.18 -2.49
C SER A 111 14.46 11.20 -1.97
N PHE A 112 13.86 10.05 -1.67
CA PHE A 112 12.41 9.94 -1.41
C PHE A 112 12.04 9.05 -0.23
N ALA A 113 12.97 8.27 0.33
CA ALA A 113 12.69 7.30 1.39
C ALA A 113 12.28 7.92 2.74
N ASP A 114 12.43 9.24 2.93
CA ASP A 114 11.98 9.96 4.13
C ASP A 114 10.66 10.73 3.89
N GLY A 115 9.93 10.40 2.83
CA GLY A 115 8.64 11.00 2.54
C GLY A 115 8.72 12.33 1.78
N GLN A 116 9.73 12.47 0.91
CA GLN A 116 9.98 13.72 0.18
C GLN A 116 9.12 13.83 -1.10
N ALA A 117 8.93 15.07 -1.60
CA ALA A 117 8.33 15.46 -2.89
C ALA A 117 6.81 15.75 -2.95
N SER A 118 6.05 15.58 -1.86
CA SER A 118 4.64 16.01 -1.79
C SER A 118 3.75 15.45 -2.92
N VAL A 119 3.94 14.17 -3.26
CA VAL A 119 3.19 13.47 -4.33
C VAL A 119 2.11 12.52 -3.78
N GLY A 120 1.70 12.73 -2.54
CA GLY A 120 0.83 11.83 -1.80
C GLY A 120 1.58 10.62 -1.22
N GLU A 121 0.83 9.69 -0.64
CA GLU A 121 1.37 8.59 0.19
C GLU A 121 2.14 7.52 -0.58
N TRP A 122 1.85 7.38 -1.87
CA TRP A 122 2.28 6.22 -2.66
C TRP A 122 2.79 6.65 -4.04
N ALA A 123 3.81 5.95 -4.51
CA ALA A 123 4.25 5.97 -5.90
C ALA A 123 4.42 4.55 -6.44
N SER A 124 4.25 4.35 -7.75
CA SER A 124 4.53 3.06 -8.38
C SER A 124 6.04 2.79 -8.39
N ARG A 125 6.45 1.52 -8.26
CA ARG A 125 7.88 1.16 -8.29
C ARG A 125 8.54 1.36 -9.64
N THR A 126 7.78 1.12 -10.70
CA THR A 126 8.25 1.30 -12.08
C THR A 126 7.67 2.57 -12.68
N ALA A 127 8.50 3.33 -13.38
CA ALA A 127 8.05 4.40 -14.27
C ALA A 127 7.23 3.83 -15.44
N GLY A 128 6.25 4.57 -15.92
CA GLY A 128 5.38 4.15 -17.01
C GLY A 128 3.90 4.21 -16.66
N THR A 129 3.06 4.03 -17.68
CA THR A 129 1.59 4.08 -17.54
C THR A 129 0.98 2.88 -16.80
N HIS A 130 1.74 1.80 -16.59
CA HIS A 130 1.30 0.61 -15.85
C HIS A 130 0.91 0.94 -14.41
N GLY A 131 1.66 1.84 -13.77
CA GLY A 131 1.39 2.30 -12.41
C GLY A 131 0.05 3.00 -12.24
N ASN A 132 -0.55 3.52 -13.33
CA ASN A 132 -1.86 4.19 -13.30
C ASN A 132 -3.02 3.22 -12.99
N SER A 133 -2.74 1.93 -12.90
CA SER A 133 -3.72 0.88 -12.58
C SER A 133 -3.61 0.39 -11.14
N LEU A 134 -2.70 0.95 -10.36
CA LEU A 134 -2.50 0.55 -8.97
C LEU A 134 -3.39 1.39 -8.06
N GLY A 135 -4.05 0.72 -7.12
CA GLY A 135 -4.69 1.33 -5.98
C GLY A 135 -4.12 0.77 -4.68
N VAL A 136 -4.06 1.62 -3.65
CA VAL A 136 -3.67 1.24 -2.30
C VAL A 136 -4.77 1.66 -1.34
N SER A 137 -5.16 0.74 -0.45
CA SER A 137 -6.15 1.01 0.59
C SER A 137 -5.60 0.68 1.96
N ILE A 138 -5.75 1.61 2.90
CA ILE A 138 -5.29 1.48 4.28
C ILE A 138 -6.51 1.37 5.19
N CYS A 139 -6.48 0.39 6.09
CA CYS A 139 -7.40 0.30 7.21
C CYS A 139 -6.59 0.47 8.50
N SER A 140 -6.78 1.60 9.19
CA SER A 140 -5.96 1.98 10.35
C SER A 140 -6.59 1.67 11.70
N SER A 141 -7.85 1.22 11.75
CA SER A 141 -8.55 1.03 13.02
C SER A 141 -9.69 0.02 12.95
N ALA A 142 -10.13 -0.44 14.13
CA ALA A 142 -11.31 -1.27 14.25
C ALA A 142 -12.59 -0.62 13.69
N ALA A 143 -12.76 0.70 13.85
CA ALA A 143 -13.92 1.42 13.30
C ALA A 143 -13.86 1.56 11.76
N ASN A 144 -12.65 1.63 11.19
CA ASN A 144 -12.46 1.54 9.73
C ASN A 144 -12.77 0.12 9.23
N TYR A 145 -12.36 -0.90 9.98
CA TYR A 145 -12.57 -2.31 9.63
C TYR A 145 -14.05 -2.69 9.61
N SER A 146 -14.78 -2.34 10.68
CA SER A 146 -16.22 -2.57 10.80
C SER A 146 -16.85 -1.60 11.80
N ALA A 147 -18.00 -1.04 11.45
CA ALA A 147 -18.81 -0.23 12.36
C ALA A 147 -20.30 -0.54 12.14
N ASP A 148 -21.02 -0.77 13.24
CA ASP A 148 -22.46 -1.00 13.23
C ASP A 148 -23.22 0.31 13.39
N ALA A 149 -24.41 0.39 12.79
CA ALA A 149 -25.30 1.55 12.90
C ALA A 149 -24.62 2.90 12.61
N VAL A 150 -23.81 2.94 11.53
CA VAL A 150 -23.10 4.18 11.14
C VAL A 150 -24.06 5.28 10.67
N THR A 151 -25.21 4.89 10.13
CA THR A 151 -26.33 5.76 9.76
C THR A 151 -27.59 4.88 9.57
N THR A 152 -28.67 5.48 9.09
CA THR A 152 -29.94 4.80 8.79
C THR A 152 -30.38 5.01 7.34
N THR A 153 -31.22 4.09 6.82
CA THR A 153 -31.99 4.36 5.60
C THR A 153 -32.97 5.51 5.80
N SER A 154 -33.10 6.42 4.84
CA SER A 154 -34.00 7.58 4.96
C SER A 154 -35.37 7.36 4.34
N ALA A 155 -35.55 6.30 3.53
CA ALA A 155 -36.84 5.84 3.01
C ALA A 155 -36.96 4.31 3.04
N GLU A 156 -38.12 3.81 2.61
CA GLU A 156 -38.29 2.40 2.29
C GLU A 156 -37.61 2.09 0.96
N GLU A 157 -36.81 1.04 0.94
CA GLU A 157 -36.03 0.59 -0.21
C GLU A 157 -36.56 -0.76 -0.68
N ALA A 158 -37.00 -0.85 -1.92
CA ALA A 158 -37.52 -2.06 -2.55
C ALA A 158 -36.40 -3.01 -2.99
N ALA A 159 -36.70 -4.31 -2.97
CA ALA A 159 -35.85 -5.32 -3.59
C ALA A 159 -35.54 -4.99 -5.07
N GLY A 160 -34.31 -5.23 -5.48
CA GLY A 160 -33.76 -4.94 -6.80
C GLY A 160 -33.23 -3.51 -6.96
N GLN A 161 -33.46 -2.60 -6.01
CA GLN A 161 -32.90 -1.26 -6.07
C GLN A 161 -31.38 -1.28 -5.88
N THR A 162 -30.69 -0.43 -6.65
CA THR A 162 -29.25 -0.20 -6.51
C THR A 162 -28.94 1.16 -5.89
N THR A 163 -29.87 2.11 -5.93
CA THR A 163 -29.70 3.42 -5.29
C THR A 163 -30.51 3.41 -4.00
N ILE A 164 -29.82 3.59 -2.88
CA ILE A 164 -30.38 3.52 -1.53
C ILE A 164 -30.32 4.90 -0.90
N SER A 165 -31.44 5.36 -0.34
CA SER A 165 -31.49 6.62 0.39
C SER A 165 -31.00 6.44 1.83
N VAL A 166 -30.07 7.30 2.25
CA VAL A 166 -29.45 7.25 3.59
C VAL A 166 -29.65 8.59 4.30
N SER A 167 -29.54 8.58 5.62
CA SER A 167 -29.65 9.81 6.43
C SER A 167 -28.35 10.61 6.48
N ASP A 168 -27.21 9.97 6.24
CA ASP A 168 -25.89 10.59 6.19
C ASP A 168 -25.00 9.77 5.25
N ALA A 169 -24.57 10.35 4.14
CA ALA A 169 -23.66 9.70 3.20
C ALA A 169 -22.17 9.87 3.55
N THR A 170 -21.81 10.79 4.45
CA THR A 170 -20.41 11.14 4.77
C THR A 170 -19.65 10.00 5.45
N VAL A 171 -20.37 9.04 6.03
CA VAL A 171 -19.82 7.86 6.72
C VAL A 171 -19.39 6.73 5.78
N PHE A 172 -19.60 6.87 4.47
CA PHE A 172 -19.28 5.86 3.47
C PHE A 172 -18.17 6.32 2.51
N GLY A 173 -17.28 5.39 2.15
CA GLY A 173 -16.37 5.51 1.02
C GLY A 173 -16.80 4.62 -0.16
N VAL A 174 -16.35 4.97 -1.37
CA VAL A 174 -16.49 4.08 -2.53
C VAL A 174 -15.70 2.79 -2.28
N GLY A 175 -16.35 1.65 -2.45
CA GLY A 175 -15.83 0.31 -2.20
C GLY A 175 -16.18 -0.25 -0.82
N ASP A 176 -16.74 0.56 0.09
CA ASP A 176 -17.17 0.04 1.41
C ASP A 176 -18.25 -1.03 1.25
N ILE A 177 -18.25 -1.99 2.17
CA ILE A 177 -19.23 -3.06 2.24
C ILE A 177 -20.31 -2.67 3.25
N VAL A 178 -21.57 -2.65 2.81
CA VAL A 178 -22.72 -2.31 3.66
C VAL A 178 -23.67 -3.49 3.83
N ASN A 179 -24.36 -3.51 4.97
CA ASN A 179 -25.43 -4.45 5.26
C ASN A 179 -26.58 -3.71 5.94
N PHE A 180 -27.81 -4.06 5.56
CA PHE A 180 -29.04 -3.39 5.99
C PHE A 180 -29.82 -4.20 7.03
N GLY A 181 -29.16 -5.10 7.77
CA GLY A 181 -29.82 -5.91 8.81
C GLY A 181 -30.79 -6.97 8.28
N GLU A 182 -30.64 -7.39 7.02
CA GLU A 182 -31.42 -8.49 6.45
C GLU A 182 -31.16 -9.80 7.19
N THR A 183 -32.20 -10.65 7.28
CA THR A 183 -32.11 -11.94 7.98
C THR A 183 -31.06 -12.87 7.36
N ASP A 184 -30.95 -12.84 6.04
CA ASP A 184 -30.01 -13.67 5.27
C ASP A 184 -28.58 -13.08 5.26
N GLY A 185 -28.39 -11.90 5.84
CA GLY A 185 -27.07 -11.30 6.03
C GLY A 185 -26.36 -10.85 4.74
N HIS A 186 -27.11 -10.55 3.67
CA HIS A 186 -26.53 -10.08 2.41
C HIS A 186 -25.67 -8.81 2.62
N GLU A 187 -24.56 -8.75 1.89
CA GLU A 187 -23.64 -7.63 1.92
C GLU A 187 -23.53 -7.03 0.53
N TYR A 188 -23.36 -5.71 0.48
CA TYR A 188 -23.32 -4.96 -0.77
C TYR A 188 -22.10 -4.06 -0.81
N GLU A 189 -21.48 -3.94 -1.97
CA GLU A 189 -20.39 -3.00 -2.21
C GLU A 189 -20.96 -1.66 -2.68
N VAL A 190 -20.54 -0.57 -2.03
CA VAL A 190 -20.88 0.80 -2.42
C VAL A 190 -20.05 1.19 -3.64
N THR A 191 -20.70 1.50 -4.75
CA THR A 191 -20.04 1.92 -6.00
C THR A 191 -19.99 3.44 -6.16
N THR A 192 -20.96 4.15 -5.58
CA THR A 192 -21.03 5.60 -5.61
C THR A 192 -21.59 6.13 -4.29
N VAL A 193 -21.04 7.23 -3.81
CA VAL A 193 -21.57 7.98 -2.66
C VAL A 193 -22.00 9.36 -3.18
N ASN A 194 -23.28 9.67 -3.03
CA ASN A 194 -23.84 10.97 -3.39
C ASN A 194 -24.27 11.68 -2.10
N ASP A 195 -23.35 12.47 -1.55
CA ASP A 195 -23.62 13.40 -0.46
C ASP A 195 -24.07 14.74 -1.05
N SER A 196 -25.33 15.10 -0.81
CA SER A 196 -25.90 16.39 -1.21
C SER A 196 -26.27 17.26 -0.01
N GLY A 197 -26.02 16.78 1.22
CA GLY A 197 -26.37 17.41 2.50
C GLY A 197 -27.87 17.50 2.78
N SER A 198 -28.73 16.90 1.96
CA SER A 198 -30.21 16.97 2.12
C SER A 198 -30.96 15.80 1.50
N SER A 199 -30.41 15.18 0.46
CA SER A 199 -30.96 13.98 -0.20
C SER A 199 -29.81 13.01 -0.50
N ASP A 200 -29.31 12.37 0.56
CA ASP A 200 -28.13 11.54 0.48
C ASP A 200 -28.47 10.15 -0.04
N THR A 201 -27.67 9.67 -0.99
CA THR A 201 -27.85 8.34 -1.56
C THR A 201 -26.53 7.63 -1.76
N ILE A 202 -26.55 6.30 -1.65
CA ILE A 202 -25.44 5.44 -2.06
C ILE A 202 -25.91 4.53 -3.18
N VAL A 203 -25.03 4.24 -4.12
CA VAL A 203 -25.26 3.21 -5.15
C VAL A 203 -24.54 1.94 -4.72
N ILE A 204 -25.22 0.80 -4.79
CA ILE A 204 -24.75 -0.49 -4.32
C ILE A 204 -24.82 -1.56 -5.41
N LYS A 205 -24.00 -2.59 -5.25
CA LYS A 205 -24.09 -3.88 -5.95
C LYS A 205 -23.90 -5.01 -4.96
N LEU A 206 -24.50 -6.17 -5.20
CA LEU A 206 -24.33 -7.35 -4.36
C LEU A 206 -22.85 -7.76 -4.32
N LYS A 207 -22.32 -7.97 -3.11
CA LYS A 207 -20.90 -8.27 -2.89
C LYS A 207 -20.51 -9.55 -3.61
N ASP A 208 -19.42 -9.46 -4.37
CA ASP A 208 -18.79 -10.58 -5.11
C ASP A 208 -19.73 -11.32 -6.10
N ASP A 209 -20.88 -10.71 -6.46
CA ASP A 209 -21.78 -11.25 -7.48
C ASP A 209 -21.33 -10.83 -8.90
N PRO A 210 -21.15 -11.77 -9.85
CA PRO A 210 -20.75 -11.44 -11.22
C PRO A 210 -21.79 -10.58 -11.99
N ASN A 211 -23.06 -10.64 -11.61
CA ASN A 211 -24.12 -9.88 -12.28
C ASN A 211 -24.30 -8.46 -11.69
N GLY A 212 -23.78 -8.22 -10.49
CA GLY A 212 -23.92 -6.96 -9.76
C GLY A 212 -25.37 -6.67 -9.41
N GLU A 213 -26.09 -7.66 -8.89
CA GLU A 213 -27.49 -7.48 -8.49
C GLU A 213 -27.69 -6.36 -7.44
N GLY A 214 -28.91 -5.81 -7.37
CA GLY A 214 -29.28 -4.84 -6.35
C GLY A 214 -29.63 -5.49 -5.01
N LEU A 215 -30.33 -4.71 -4.18
CA LEU A 215 -30.87 -5.11 -2.88
C LEU A 215 -31.71 -6.39 -2.98
N GLN A 216 -31.56 -7.32 -2.03
CA GLN A 216 -32.18 -8.65 -2.14
C GLN A 216 -33.55 -8.69 -1.46
N ASN A 217 -33.76 -7.88 -0.41
CA ASN A 217 -35.05 -7.74 0.26
C ASN A 217 -35.50 -6.29 0.35
N THR A 218 -36.78 -6.07 0.59
CA THR A 218 -37.27 -4.72 0.93
C THR A 218 -36.78 -4.34 2.32
N ILE A 219 -36.24 -3.13 2.46
CA ILE A 219 -35.73 -2.56 3.71
C ILE A 219 -36.60 -1.39 4.13
N THR A 220 -37.03 -1.37 5.38
CA THR A 220 -37.82 -0.27 5.93
C THR A 220 -36.97 0.98 6.14
N SER A 221 -37.61 2.16 6.17
CA SER A 221 -36.97 3.40 6.61
C SER A 221 -36.50 3.30 8.06
N GLY A 222 -35.43 4.02 8.41
CA GLY A 222 -34.84 4.03 9.75
C GLY A 222 -34.04 2.79 10.09
N THR A 223 -33.67 1.96 9.11
CA THR A 223 -32.91 0.74 9.33
C THR A 223 -31.43 1.07 9.49
N ASN A 224 -30.83 0.61 10.59
CA ASN A 224 -29.40 0.79 10.86
C ASN A 224 -28.56 0.12 9.78
N ILE A 225 -27.56 0.85 9.28
CA ILE A 225 -26.61 0.35 8.29
C ILE A 225 -25.31 -0.02 8.99
N ARG A 226 -24.85 -1.26 8.78
CA ARG A 226 -23.50 -1.68 9.14
C ARG A 226 -22.58 -1.43 7.96
N ARG A 227 -21.38 -0.93 8.23
CA ARG A 227 -20.33 -0.67 7.24
C ARG A 227 -19.08 -1.47 7.59
N ARG A 228 -18.42 -2.02 6.59
CA ARG A 228 -17.11 -2.65 6.66
C ARG A 228 -16.21 -2.13 5.56
N TRP A 229 -14.92 -2.17 5.82
CA TRP A 229 -13.93 -1.88 4.79
C TRP A 229 -14.04 -2.87 3.62
N ARG A 230 -13.78 -2.39 2.39
CA ARG A 230 -13.80 -3.19 1.16
C ARG A 230 -13.17 -4.57 1.30
N PHE A 231 -12.01 -4.65 1.95
CA PHE A 231 -11.17 -5.85 1.98
C PHE A 231 -11.17 -6.57 3.33
N TYR A 232 -12.14 -6.27 4.21
CA TYR A 232 -12.13 -6.77 5.59
C TYR A 232 -11.99 -8.31 5.68
N ASP A 233 -12.56 -9.06 4.75
CA ASP A 233 -12.59 -10.52 4.73
C ASP A 233 -11.30 -11.18 4.24
N LEU A 234 -10.30 -10.39 3.85
CA LEU A 234 -8.94 -10.86 3.56
C LEU A 234 -8.06 -10.94 4.82
N PHE A 235 -8.59 -10.49 5.96
CA PHE A 235 -7.87 -10.41 7.23
C PHE A 235 -8.61 -11.19 8.32
N ASP A 236 -7.84 -11.73 9.26
CA ASP A 236 -8.39 -12.51 10.38
C ASP A 236 -9.02 -11.63 11.48
N GLY A 237 -8.82 -10.31 11.41
CA GLY A 237 -9.34 -9.37 12.41
C GLY A 237 -9.04 -7.91 12.10
N ALA A 238 -9.66 -7.03 12.90
CA ALA A 238 -9.42 -5.61 12.86
C ALA A 238 -7.99 -5.24 13.32
N PRO A 239 -7.40 -4.17 12.79
CA PRO A 239 -6.18 -3.59 13.36
C PRO A 239 -6.42 -3.13 14.81
N GLY A 240 -5.42 -3.37 15.67
CA GLY A 240 -5.45 -2.95 17.06
C GLY A 240 -4.11 -2.34 17.49
N THR A 241 -3.49 -2.94 18.50
CA THR A 241 -2.21 -2.48 19.06
C THR A 241 -1.20 -3.60 18.94
N SER A 242 -0.01 -3.27 18.43
CA SER A 242 1.02 -4.25 18.17
C SER A 242 1.55 -4.83 19.48
N SER A 243 2.06 -6.06 19.37
CA SER A 243 2.73 -6.72 20.50
C SER A 243 3.93 -5.91 21.00
N TYR A 244 4.62 -5.16 20.12
CA TYR A 244 5.71 -4.28 20.49
C TYR A 244 5.22 -3.11 21.34
N ALA A 245 4.20 -2.39 20.87
CA ALA A 245 3.66 -1.22 21.55
C ALA A 245 3.12 -1.59 22.95
N SER A 246 2.43 -2.75 23.05
CA SER A 246 1.89 -3.26 24.31
C SER A 246 2.96 -3.71 25.32
N GLN A 247 4.13 -4.18 24.86
CA GLN A 247 5.20 -4.69 25.74
C GLN A 247 6.18 -3.61 26.20
N ASN A 248 6.27 -2.50 25.46
CA ASN A 248 7.26 -1.45 25.68
C ASN A 248 6.62 -0.11 26.03
N ASP A 249 5.31 -0.08 26.29
CA ASP A 249 4.54 1.13 26.58
C ASP A 249 4.78 2.22 25.50
N ARG A 250 4.62 1.87 24.22
CA ARG A 250 4.91 2.76 23.07
C ARG A 250 3.66 3.19 22.28
N GLY A 251 2.70 3.72 23.03
CA GLY A 251 1.40 4.14 22.52
C GLY A 251 0.44 2.98 22.22
N THR A 252 -0.81 3.29 21.88
CA THR A 252 -1.82 2.31 21.46
C THR A 252 -2.38 2.62 20.09
N LEU A 253 -3.06 1.63 19.49
CA LEU A 253 -3.71 1.74 18.18
C LEU A 253 -2.72 2.03 17.03
N ASP A 254 -1.56 1.39 17.10
CA ASP A 254 -0.49 1.56 16.13
C ASP A 254 -0.60 0.61 14.92
N GLU A 255 -1.50 -0.37 14.92
CA GLU A 255 -1.61 -1.33 13.82
C GLU A 255 -2.47 -0.82 12.66
N LEU A 256 -2.09 -1.22 11.44
CA LEU A 256 -2.86 -1.02 10.22
C LEU A 256 -2.75 -2.22 9.27
N HIS A 257 -3.72 -2.27 8.35
CA HIS A 257 -3.74 -3.19 7.21
C HIS A 257 -3.61 -2.40 5.92
N ILE A 258 -2.90 -2.96 4.94
CA ILE A 258 -2.73 -2.38 3.61
C ILE A 258 -3.07 -3.43 2.55
N VAL A 259 -3.84 -3.03 1.54
CA VAL A 259 -4.06 -3.84 0.33
C VAL A 259 -3.64 -3.03 -0.88
N VAL A 260 -2.82 -3.65 -1.73
CA VAL A 260 -2.49 -3.15 -3.07
C VAL A 260 -3.33 -3.94 -4.07
N TYR A 261 -4.03 -3.25 -4.96
CA TYR A 261 -4.98 -3.85 -5.90
C TYR A 261 -4.94 -3.18 -7.27
N ASP A 262 -5.50 -3.86 -8.27
CA ASP A 262 -5.59 -3.39 -9.65
C ASP A 262 -6.95 -2.72 -9.93
N THR A 263 -6.93 -1.45 -10.31
CA THR A 263 -8.12 -0.65 -10.59
C THR A 263 -8.66 -0.90 -12.00
N THR A 264 -7.81 -1.24 -12.96
CA THR A 264 -8.20 -1.34 -14.38
C THR A 264 -8.11 -2.75 -14.96
N GLY A 265 -7.46 -3.68 -14.25
CA GLY A 265 -7.20 -5.05 -14.70
C GLY A 265 -6.00 -5.17 -15.64
N LYS A 266 -5.17 -4.13 -15.79
CA LYS A 266 -3.98 -4.19 -16.66
C LYS A 266 -2.83 -5.02 -16.09
N ILE A 267 -2.82 -5.24 -14.79
CA ILE A 267 -1.76 -5.92 -14.03
C ILE A 267 -2.19 -7.36 -13.74
N SER A 268 -3.29 -7.53 -13.01
CA SER A 268 -3.81 -8.84 -12.59
C SER A 268 -4.66 -9.52 -13.67
N GLY A 269 -5.17 -8.75 -14.64
CA GLY A 269 -6.23 -9.19 -15.56
C GLY A 269 -7.64 -8.92 -15.03
N PHE A 270 -7.78 -8.46 -13.78
CA PHE A 270 -9.04 -8.21 -13.10
C PHE A 270 -9.08 -6.79 -12.52
N SER A 271 -10.14 -6.05 -12.79
CA SER A 271 -10.37 -4.74 -12.16
C SER A 271 -11.18 -4.94 -10.88
N VAL A 272 -10.74 -4.29 -9.80
CA VAL A 272 -11.42 -4.35 -8.50
C VAL A 272 -12.87 -3.85 -8.59
N ASP A 273 -13.14 -2.88 -9.48
CA ASP A 273 -14.45 -2.28 -9.63
C ASP A 273 -15.39 -3.09 -10.53
N SER A 274 -14.86 -4.09 -11.25
CA SER A 274 -15.66 -5.05 -12.00
C SER A 274 -16.41 -6.01 -11.08
N ASN A 275 -17.64 -6.36 -11.45
CA ASN A 275 -18.49 -7.26 -10.69
C ASN A 275 -17.81 -8.63 -10.47
N GLY A 276 -17.87 -9.13 -9.23
CA GLY A 276 -17.28 -10.42 -8.84
C GLY A 276 -15.74 -10.48 -8.79
N ASN A 277 -15.03 -9.36 -9.01
CA ASN A 277 -13.56 -9.36 -9.15
C ASN A 277 -12.80 -8.63 -8.04
N ARG A 278 -13.48 -8.21 -6.96
CA ARG A 278 -12.89 -7.48 -5.84
C ARG A 278 -11.65 -8.19 -5.26
N THR A 279 -11.73 -9.49 -5.03
CA THR A 279 -10.63 -10.30 -4.49
C THR A 279 -9.62 -10.72 -5.55
N ASN A 280 -10.08 -11.02 -6.77
CA ASN A 280 -9.20 -11.38 -7.89
C ASN A 280 -8.28 -10.24 -8.33
N ALA A 281 -8.68 -8.99 -8.11
CA ALA A 281 -7.90 -7.81 -8.43
C ALA A 281 -6.82 -7.48 -7.39
N VAL A 282 -6.79 -8.16 -6.24
CA VAL A 282 -5.79 -7.92 -5.19
C VAL A 282 -4.42 -8.43 -5.64
N LEU A 283 -3.41 -7.59 -5.48
CA LEU A 283 -2.03 -7.88 -5.85
C LEU A 283 -1.20 -8.27 -4.62
N GLU A 284 -1.31 -7.50 -3.54
CA GLU A 284 -0.52 -7.68 -2.32
C GLU A 284 -1.35 -7.32 -1.08
N ILE A 285 -1.12 -8.03 0.02
CA ILE A 285 -1.82 -7.84 1.29
C ILE A 285 -0.77 -7.76 2.39
N PHE A 286 -0.87 -6.74 3.23
CA PHE A 286 -0.03 -6.56 4.41
C PHE A 286 -0.90 -6.37 5.63
N ALA A 287 -0.74 -7.24 6.62
CA ALA A 287 -1.57 -7.27 7.82
C ALA A 287 -0.76 -6.89 9.07
N ASN A 288 -1.41 -6.21 10.01
CA ASN A 288 -0.88 -5.86 11.33
C ASN A 288 0.49 -5.17 11.27
N LEU A 289 0.65 -4.23 10.33
CA LEU A 289 1.85 -3.38 10.27
C LEU A 289 1.72 -2.25 11.29
N SER A 290 2.82 -1.75 11.80
CA SER A 290 2.81 -0.67 12.78
C SER A 290 3.11 0.70 12.15
N VAL A 291 2.48 1.76 12.66
CA VAL A 291 2.83 3.17 12.37
C VAL A 291 3.96 3.69 13.25
N ASN A 292 4.38 2.97 14.28
CA ASN A 292 5.53 3.34 15.11
C ASN A 292 6.83 2.98 14.39
N SER A 293 7.74 3.95 14.24
CA SER A 293 9.02 3.78 13.54
C SER A 293 9.99 2.80 14.23
N ASN A 294 9.85 2.60 15.54
CA ASN A 294 10.66 1.67 16.33
C ASN A 294 10.06 0.27 16.44
N ALA A 295 8.84 0.05 15.93
CA ALA A 295 8.13 -1.22 16.13
C ALA A 295 8.84 -2.43 15.53
N LYS A 296 9.02 -3.47 16.35
CA LYS A 296 9.65 -4.74 15.96
C LYS A 296 8.72 -5.94 16.14
N GLY A 297 8.79 -6.86 15.19
CA GLY A 297 8.10 -8.14 15.28
C GLY A 297 8.80 -9.10 16.27
N PRO A 298 8.20 -10.26 16.57
CA PRO A 298 8.78 -11.26 17.48
C PRO A 298 10.16 -11.79 17.05
N GLN A 299 10.47 -11.70 15.76
CA GLN A 299 11.76 -12.10 15.18
C GLN A 299 12.82 -10.98 15.21
N GLY A 300 12.46 -9.78 15.69
CA GLY A 300 13.33 -8.61 15.75
C GLY A 300 13.35 -7.75 14.48
N ASP A 301 12.68 -8.18 13.41
CA ASP A 301 12.54 -7.39 12.18
C ASP A 301 11.63 -6.18 12.39
N SER A 302 11.91 -5.08 11.68
CA SER A 302 11.01 -3.92 11.63
C SER A 302 9.64 -4.31 11.08
N ILE A 303 8.59 -3.98 11.83
CA ILE A 303 7.18 -4.06 11.40
C ILE A 303 6.60 -2.67 11.08
N PHE A 304 7.45 -1.63 11.11
CA PHE A 304 7.09 -0.29 10.66
C PHE A 304 6.67 -0.34 9.19
N TYR A 305 5.47 0.16 8.88
CA TYR A 305 4.85 -0.09 7.58
C TYR A 305 5.68 0.41 6.37
N PRO A 306 6.37 1.58 6.40
CA PRO A 306 7.21 2.00 5.29
C PRO A 306 8.37 1.04 5.03
N ASP A 307 9.03 0.56 6.09
CA ASP A 307 10.13 -0.42 5.98
C ASP A 307 9.64 -1.73 5.36
N VAL A 308 8.46 -2.20 5.79
CA VAL A 308 7.88 -3.45 5.28
C VAL A 308 7.49 -3.30 3.81
N ILE A 309 6.82 -2.21 3.44
CA ILE A 309 6.45 -1.93 2.04
C ILE A 309 7.70 -1.82 1.17
N TYR A 310 8.73 -1.10 1.63
CA TYR A 310 10.00 -1.00 0.90
C TYR A 310 10.68 -2.36 0.70
N ARG A 311 10.65 -3.23 1.72
CA ARG A 311 11.29 -4.55 1.65
C ARG A 311 10.49 -5.59 0.85
N GLN A 312 9.16 -5.53 0.88
CA GLN A 312 8.30 -6.64 0.42
C GLN A 312 7.40 -6.32 -0.76
N SER A 313 6.98 -5.07 -0.97
CA SER A 313 6.11 -4.74 -2.11
C SER A 313 6.88 -4.80 -3.44
N GLU A 314 6.28 -5.37 -4.49
CA GLU A 314 6.79 -5.35 -5.86
C GLU A 314 6.18 -4.20 -6.69
N PHE A 315 5.11 -3.55 -6.21
CA PHE A 315 4.34 -2.58 -7.00
C PHE A 315 4.44 -1.13 -6.53
N VAL A 316 4.56 -0.88 -5.22
CA VAL A 316 4.52 0.49 -4.67
C VAL A 316 5.72 0.83 -3.79
N TYR A 317 6.02 2.13 -3.76
CA TYR A 317 6.88 2.80 -2.79
C TYR A 317 6.02 3.66 -1.87
N TRP A 318 6.40 3.71 -0.60
CA TRP A 318 5.90 4.70 0.34
C TRP A 318 6.54 6.07 0.05
N MET A 319 5.73 7.13 0.07
CA MET A 319 6.15 8.50 -0.28
C MET A 319 5.75 9.56 0.74
N ASP A 320 4.78 9.30 1.61
CA ASP A 320 4.43 10.16 2.74
C ASP A 320 3.44 9.45 3.68
N HIS A 321 3.34 9.89 4.94
CA HIS A 321 2.28 9.44 5.84
C HIS A 321 0.92 10.01 5.40
N ASN A 322 -0.17 9.33 5.75
CA ASN A 322 -1.51 9.87 5.52
C ASN A 322 -1.69 11.15 6.36
N SER A 323 -2.13 12.24 5.74
CA SER A 323 -2.30 13.54 6.43
C SER A 323 -3.44 13.58 7.45
N GLY A 324 -4.38 12.65 7.38
CA GLY A 324 -5.40 12.40 8.39
C GLY A 324 -4.89 11.61 9.60
N GLY A 325 -3.73 10.96 9.48
CA GLY A 325 -3.00 10.39 10.61
C GLY A 325 -2.15 11.47 11.28
N THR A 326 -2.12 11.49 12.60
CA THR A 326 -1.21 12.35 13.39
C THR A 326 -0.26 11.44 14.17
N ASN A 327 1.00 11.85 14.27
CA ASN A 327 2.08 11.11 14.93
C ASN A 327 2.47 9.78 14.25
N TRP A 328 2.07 9.54 13.00
CA TRP A 328 2.57 8.38 12.27
C TRP A 328 4.07 8.55 11.98
N GLY A 329 4.86 7.48 12.14
CA GLY A 329 6.31 7.52 12.00
C GLY A 329 7.06 8.03 13.23
N THR A 330 6.37 8.43 14.30
CA THR A 330 7.01 8.81 15.57
C THR A 330 6.99 7.66 16.58
N ASP A 331 7.96 7.66 17.49
CA ASP A 331 7.93 6.80 18.67
C ASP A 331 7.12 7.52 19.76
N VAL A 332 5.85 7.16 19.90
CA VAL A 332 4.96 7.75 20.90
C VAL A 332 5.26 7.11 22.25
N ASP A 333 5.45 7.95 23.26
CA ASP A 333 5.57 7.47 24.63
C ASP A 333 4.19 7.12 25.18
N GLY A 334 4.01 5.87 25.62
CA GLY A 334 2.74 5.38 26.15
C GLY A 334 2.49 5.81 27.60
N THR A 335 3.48 6.40 28.25
CA THR A 335 3.36 6.97 29.60
C THR A 335 2.58 8.28 29.56
N GLN A 336 1.42 8.31 30.24
CA GLN A 336 0.62 9.52 30.51
C GLN A 336 1.25 10.41 31.60
N GLU A 337 2.58 10.35 31.76
CA GLU A 337 3.23 11.23 32.73
C GLU A 337 3.43 12.57 32.02
N GLY A 338 2.66 13.58 32.46
CA GLY A 338 2.88 14.93 32.01
C GLY A 338 4.30 15.36 32.40
N ASP A 339 5.12 15.70 31.41
CA ASP A 339 6.54 15.93 31.63
C ASP A 339 6.80 17.43 31.89
N LEU A 340 7.60 17.74 32.92
CA LEU A 340 8.10 19.10 33.15
C LEU A 340 9.44 19.25 32.43
N LEU A 341 9.43 19.75 31.20
CA LEU A 341 10.65 20.13 30.48
C LEU A 341 11.24 21.43 31.05
N LEU A 342 12.33 21.30 31.81
CA LEU A 342 13.15 22.42 32.30
C LEU A 342 14.49 22.40 31.55
N GLU A 343 14.83 23.47 30.83
CA GLU A 343 16.15 23.61 30.19
C GLU A 343 17.22 24.02 31.22
N ASP A 344 18.51 23.87 30.88
CA ASP A 344 19.63 24.15 31.79
C ASP A 344 19.66 25.63 32.20
N GLY A 345 19.18 25.92 33.41
CA GLY A 345 19.03 27.27 33.95
C GLY A 345 17.62 27.61 34.43
N ASP A 346 16.62 26.81 34.06
CA ASP A 346 15.24 27.03 34.49
C ASP A 346 15.03 26.57 35.95
N LYS A 347 14.32 27.40 36.72
CA LYS A 347 13.89 27.09 38.08
C LYS A 347 12.37 27.06 38.12
N LEU A 348 11.81 25.89 38.42
CA LEU A 348 10.40 25.77 38.77
C LEU A 348 10.16 26.47 40.12
N LEU A 349 9.60 27.68 40.10
CA LEU A 349 9.19 28.41 41.29
C LEU A 349 7.70 28.15 41.53
N LEU A 350 7.40 27.20 42.42
CA LEU A 350 6.07 27.05 43.02
C LEU A 350 5.93 28.12 44.10
N ASP A 351 5.38 29.28 43.75
CA ASP A 351 5.15 30.36 44.70
C ASP A 351 3.88 30.07 45.51
N GLN A 352 4.04 29.65 46.77
CA GLN A 352 2.94 29.69 47.73
C GLN A 352 2.59 31.17 48.00
N THR A 353 1.67 31.72 47.21
CA THR A 353 1.06 33.02 47.51
C THR A 353 -0.06 32.89 48.57
N ASP A 354 -0.51 31.67 48.84
CA ASP A 354 -1.48 31.31 49.86
C ASP A 354 -0.79 31.18 51.23
N SER A 355 -1.24 31.95 52.23
CA SER A 355 -0.82 31.81 53.64
C SER A 355 -1.92 31.13 54.48
N SER A 356 -2.81 30.40 53.82
CA SER A 356 -4.08 29.91 54.33
C SER A 356 -4.26 28.39 54.27
N GLY A 357 -3.20 27.60 54.42
CA GLY A 357 -3.27 26.24 55.01
C GLY A 357 -4.29 25.27 54.40
N SER A 358 -4.71 25.49 53.16
CA SER A 358 -5.65 24.67 52.42
C SER A 358 -5.15 24.62 50.99
N ASP A 359 -4.13 23.80 50.76
CA ASP A 359 -3.57 23.44 49.45
C ASP A 359 -4.60 22.63 48.62
N VAL A 360 -5.77 23.20 48.40
CA VAL A 360 -6.85 22.64 47.59
C VAL A 360 -6.96 23.50 46.35
N GLY A 361 -6.13 23.20 45.34
CA GLY A 361 -6.27 23.80 44.01
C GLY A 361 -4.99 24.18 43.28
N ASP A 362 -3.81 24.15 43.91
CA ASP A 362 -2.54 24.47 43.25
C ASP A 362 -1.97 23.22 42.56
N ASN A 363 -2.66 22.78 41.50
CA ASN A 363 -2.16 21.68 40.66
C ASN A 363 -1.40 22.28 39.47
N LEU A 364 -0.19 21.78 39.23
CA LEU A 364 0.45 21.97 37.93
C LEU A 364 -0.30 21.09 36.94
N ASP A 365 -1.13 21.70 36.09
CA ASP A 365 -1.76 21.00 34.97
C ASP A 365 -0.68 20.74 33.92
N LEU A 366 -0.15 19.53 33.94
CA LEU A 366 0.82 19.04 32.96
C LEU A 366 0.07 18.69 31.68
N GLU A 367 0.62 19.03 30.51
CA GLU A 367 0.01 18.66 29.23
C GLU A 367 -0.02 17.12 29.13
N ASP A 368 -1.20 16.55 28.96
CA ASP A 368 -1.37 15.11 28.78
C ASP A 368 -0.74 14.71 27.44
N GLY A 369 0.37 13.98 27.49
CA GLY A 369 0.98 13.42 26.29
C GLY A 369 -0.01 12.46 25.61
N SER A 370 -0.21 12.62 24.29
CA SER A 370 -1.09 11.73 23.54
C SER A 370 -0.53 10.31 23.53
N SER A 371 -1.07 9.42 24.37
CA SER A 371 -0.70 8.00 24.48
C SER A 371 -1.28 7.10 23.37
N THR A 372 -1.95 7.69 22.37
CA THR A 372 -2.60 6.96 21.26
C THR A 372 -2.19 7.54 19.92
N TYR A 373 -1.99 6.69 18.92
CA TYR A 373 -1.84 7.13 17.53
C TYR A 373 -3.19 7.62 17.00
N ALA A 374 -3.19 8.74 16.29
CA ALA A 374 -4.41 9.24 15.68
C ALA A 374 -4.80 8.37 14.48
N LEU A 375 -6.06 7.96 14.49
CA LEU A 375 -6.64 7.04 13.53
C LEU A 375 -7.35 7.79 12.40
N LEU A 376 -7.41 7.17 11.23
CA LEU A 376 -8.19 7.69 10.12
C LEU A 376 -9.68 7.56 10.38
N SER A 377 -10.46 8.55 9.95
CA SER A 377 -11.93 8.53 10.09
C SER A 377 -12.59 7.45 9.21
N LEU A 378 -12.03 7.19 8.03
CA LEU A 378 -12.46 6.15 7.09
C LEU A 378 -11.23 5.41 6.51
N PRO A 379 -11.39 4.16 6.01
CA PRO A 379 -10.36 3.52 5.21
C PRO A 379 -9.98 4.39 4.01
N THR A 380 -8.70 4.40 3.64
CA THR A 380 -8.22 5.19 2.49
C THR A 380 -8.44 4.45 1.18
N ARG A 381 -8.53 5.21 0.09
CA ARG A 381 -8.53 4.70 -1.28
C ARG A 381 -7.65 5.61 -2.12
N SER A 382 -6.38 5.25 -2.25
CA SER A 382 -5.36 6.01 -2.96
C SER A 382 -5.08 5.35 -4.32
N GLU A 383 -5.69 5.87 -5.38
CA GLU A 383 -5.46 5.40 -6.75
C GLU A 383 -4.31 6.19 -7.39
N LEU A 384 -3.34 5.46 -7.91
CA LEU A 384 -2.16 6.04 -8.54
C LEU A 384 -2.49 6.54 -9.94
N SER A 385 -2.02 7.73 -10.30
CA SER A 385 -2.13 8.25 -11.66
C SER A 385 -0.96 9.20 -12.00
N GLY A 386 -0.96 9.78 -13.21
CA GLY A 386 0.10 10.70 -13.65
C GLY A 386 1.37 10.02 -14.17
N GLY A 387 1.42 8.69 -14.19
CA GLY A 387 2.51 7.94 -14.82
C GLY A 387 2.49 8.08 -16.34
N THR A 388 3.66 8.30 -16.93
CA THR A 388 3.86 8.54 -18.37
C THR A 388 4.90 7.58 -18.93
N ASP A 389 4.73 7.21 -20.21
CA ASP A 389 5.64 6.34 -20.97
C ASP A 389 5.96 6.94 -22.35
#